data_AF-G8M125-F1
#
_entry.id   AF-G8M125-F1
#
_cell.length_a   1.000
_cell.length_b   1.000
_cell.length_c   1.000
_cell.angle_alpha   90.00
_cell.angle_beta   90.00
_cell.angle_gamma   90.00
#
_symmetry.space_group_name_H-M   'P 1'
#
loop_
_entity.id
_entity.type
_entity.pdbx_description
1 polymer ?
#
loop_
_entity_poly.entity_id
_entity_poly.type
_entity_poly.pdbx_seq_one_letter_code
_entity_poly.pdbx_strand_id
1 'polypeptide(L)'
;MQTIELPESAVLRVFDGKEDIKKIAEDTVSQQIAENGGKIPQERDFIKWVENALEYFVPEEDKEELIPLKEPQRLTCEQWAQYTPYENKLELFDGQALADLRERENMIIALLYNIGLEHFIKILPQESKTILYELLQEQSGGRYDLVNIVSATMKKMIKYFDGDVKRINHALKVHGFAKSIGKLENIPEDKLRILEVGAILHDIGIKESERKYSSSAGKYQEIEGPPVARDILQEFSLNEEFTDRVCHLIGNHHTYSKIDDVDFQILVEADFLVNIFEDSMTQEQIESIKQKYFKTNTGLCFLNSMYCK
;
A
#
# COMPACT_ATOMS: atom_id res chain seq x y z
N MET A 1 23.88 -7.93 -40.02
CA MET A 1 22.89 -6.83 -39.98
C MET A 1 22.10 -6.91 -41.28
N GLN A 2 20.90 -7.47 -41.22
CA GLN A 2 19.94 -7.43 -42.33
C GLN A 2 18.71 -6.74 -41.77
N THR A 3 18.45 -5.54 -42.26
CA THR A 3 17.23 -4.78 -41.98
C THR A 3 16.19 -5.22 -43.00
N ILE A 4 15.00 -5.62 -42.55
CA ILE A 4 13.87 -5.95 -43.42
C ILE A 4 12.86 -4.81 -43.28
N GLU A 5 12.52 -4.16 -44.40
CA GLU A 5 11.40 -3.21 -44.49
C GLU A 5 10.11 -3.95 -44.85
N LEU A 6 8.99 -3.59 -44.22
CA LEU A 6 7.67 -4.19 -44.46
C LEU A 6 6.93 -3.46 -45.61
N PRO A 7 6.13 -4.14 -46.45
CA PRO A 7 5.40 -3.52 -47.56
C PRO A 7 4.13 -2.77 -47.10
N GLU A 8 3.78 -1.71 -47.84
CA GLU A 8 2.67 -0.75 -47.60
C GLU A 8 1.23 -1.33 -47.54
N SER A 9 1.01 -2.63 -47.79
CA SER A 9 -0.34 -3.22 -47.90
C SER A 9 -0.90 -3.88 -46.64
N ALA A 10 -0.31 -3.63 -45.46
CA ALA A 10 -0.50 -4.49 -44.28
C ALA A 10 -1.71 -4.18 -43.37
N VAL A 11 -2.72 -3.42 -43.80
CA VAL A 11 -3.92 -3.17 -42.99
C VAL A 11 -5.18 -3.32 -43.84
N LEU A 12 -5.97 -4.37 -43.59
CA LEU A 12 -7.20 -4.64 -44.34
C LEU A 12 -8.52 -4.54 -43.54
N ARG A 13 -8.52 -4.41 -42.21
CA ARG A 13 -9.75 -4.10 -41.43
C ARG A 13 -9.47 -3.71 -39.97
N VAL A 14 -10.32 -2.84 -39.43
CA VAL A 14 -10.35 -2.40 -38.02
C VAL A 14 -11.60 -3.00 -37.37
N PHE A 15 -11.45 -3.69 -36.24
CA PHE A 15 -12.57 -4.21 -35.43
C PHE A 15 -12.87 -3.23 -34.28
N ASP A 16 -14.15 -2.99 -33.99
CA ASP A 16 -14.59 -1.96 -33.03
C ASP A 16 -14.91 -2.52 -31.62
N GLY A 17 -14.66 -3.81 -31.42
CA GLY A 17 -14.80 -4.49 -30.14
C GLY A 17 -16.23 -4.86 -29.75
N LYS A 18 -17.23 -4.62 -30.61
CA LYS A 18 -18.63 -5.06 -30.41
C LYS A 18 -18.98 -6.35 -31.16
N GLU A 19 -18.02 -6.89 -31.89
CA GLU A 19 -18.20 -8.00 -32.81
C GLU A 19 -17.93 -9.34 -32.12
N ASP A 20 -18.82 -10.32 -32.29
CA ASP A 20 -18.60 -11.69 -31.82
C ASP A 20 -17.60 -12.38 -32.77
N ILE A 21 -16.32 -12.26 -32.43
CA ILE A 21 -15.19 -12.77 -33.22
C ILE A 21 -15.34 -14.27 -33.48
N LYS A 22 -15.89 -15.02 -32.52
CA LYS A 22 -16.15 -16.46 -32.68
C LYS A 22 -17.17 -16.69 -33.78
N LYS A 23 -18.29 -15.97 -33.75
CA LYS A 23 -19.31 -16.06 -34.78
C LYS A 23 -18.79 -15.64 -36.16
N ILE A 24 -17.98 -14.59 -36.23
CA ILE A 24 -17.37 -14.13 -37.50
C ILE A 24 -16.42 -15.18 -38.07
N ALA A 25 -15.60 -15.81 -37.22
CA ALA A 25 -14.73 -16.91 -37.64
C ALA A 25 -15.55 -18.11 -38.13
N GLU A 26 -16.57 -18.55 -37.37
CA GLU A 26 -17.48 -19.64 -37.74
C GLU A 26 -18.22 -19.37 -39.07
N ASP A 27 -18.73 -18.16 -39.26
CA ASP A 27 -19.42 -17.74 -40.48
C ASP A 27 -18.45 -17.71 -41.68
N THR A 28 -17.21 -17.26 -41.49
CA THR A 28 -16.18 -17.21 -42.54
C THR A 28 -15.72 -18.62 -42.94
N VAL A 29 -15.50 -19.53 -41.98
CA VAL A 29 -15.23 -20.95 -42.25
C VAL A 29 -16.37 -21.55 -43.07
N SER A 30 -17.61 -21.32 -42.62
CA SER A 30 -18.81 -21.88 -43.25
C SER A 30 -18.99 -21.38 -44.68
N GLN A 31 -18.73 -20.09 -44.92
CA GLN A 31 -18.78 -19.49 -46.25
C GLN A 31 -17.74 -20.11 -47.19
N GLN A 32 -16.48 -20.25 -46.76
CA GLN A 32 -15.43 -20.81 -47.62
C GLN A 32 -15.65 -22.30 -47.93
N ILE A 33 -16.21 -23.07 -46.99
CA ILE A 33 -16.62 -24.46 -47.23
C ILE A 33 -17.77 -24.50 -48.26
N ALA A 34 -18.75 -23.58 -48.15
CA ALA A 34 -19.86 -23.50 -49.10
C ALA A 34 -19.38 -23.14 -50.52
N GLU A 35 -18.46 -22.18 -50.63
CA GLU A 35 -17.85 -21.76 -51.90
C GLU A 35 -17.02 -22.88 -52.54
N ASN A 36 -16.44 -23.78 -51.73
CA ASN A 36 -15.72 -24.97 -52.19
C ASN A 36 -16.64 -26.21 -52.37
N GLY A 37 -17.92 -26.00 -52.68
CA GLY A 37 -18.87 -27.08 -52.98
C GLY A 37 -19.17 -27.99 -51.79
N GLY A 38 -19.09 -27.45 -50.57
CA GLY A 38 -19.32 -28.19 -49.32
C GLY A 38 -18.13 -29.03 -48.86
N LYS A 39 -16.96 -28.89 -49.49
CA LYS A 39 -15.74 -29.60 -49.09
C LYS A 39 -14.79 -28.67 -48.37
N ILE A 40 -14.11 -29.18 -47.35
CA ILE A 40 -13.06 -28.45 -46.62
C ILE A 40 -11.93 -28.10 -47.60
N PRO A 41 -11.65 -26.81 -47.86
CA PRO A 41 -10.49 -26.39 -48.65
C PRO A 41 -9.21 -27.03 -48.12
N GLN A 42 -8.44 -27.65 -49.00
CA GLN A 42 -7.17 -28.32 -48.66
C GLN A 42 -5.97 -27.39 -48.86
N GLU A 43 -6.22 -26.12 -49.18
CA GLU A 43 -5.20 -25.11 -49.33
C GLU A 43 -4.56 -24.85 -47.97
N ARG A 44 -3.22 -24.80 -47.97
CA ARG A 44 -2.42 -24.65 -46.75
C ARG A 44 -2.82 -23.42 -45.95
N ASP A 45 -3.21 -22.34 -46.63
CA ASP A 45 -3.58 -21.07 -46.01
C ASP A 45 -4.93 -21.16 -45.29
N PHE A 46 -5.89 -21.96 -45.80
CA PHE A 46 -7.18 -22.20 -45.14
C PHE A 46 -7.02 -23.05 -43.89
N ILE A 47 -6.30 -24.18 -44.00
CA ILE A 47 -6.08 -25.10 -42.88
C ILE A 47 -5.35 -24.35 -41.75
N LYS A 48 -4.31 -23.59 -42.09
CA LYS A 48 -3.54 -22.80 -41.13
C LYS A 48 -4.36 -21.68 -40.48
N TRP A 49 -5.26 -21.04 -41.23
CA TRP A 49 -6.18 -20.05 -40.67
C TRP A 49 -7.19 -20.69 -39.68
N VAL A 50 -7.71 -21.88 -39.98
CA VAL A 50 -8.61 -22.63 -39.07
C VAL A 50 -7.87 -23.10 -37.81
N GLU A 51 -6.64 -23.61 -37.94
CA GLU A 51 -5.78 -23.99 -36.82
C GLU A 51 -5.49 -22.78 -35.90
N ASN A 52 -5.20 -21.61 -36.47
CA ASN A 52 -4.97 -20.37 -35.74
C ASN A 52 -6.24 -19.87 -35.02
N ALA A 53 -7.41 -20.00 -35.64
CA ALA A 53 -8.67 -19.68 -34.99
C ALA A 53 -8.90 -20.61 -33.79
N LEU A 54 -8.59 -21.90 -33.92
CA LEU A 54 -8.73 -22.87 -32.84
C LEU A 54 -7.81 -22.56 -31.65
N GLU A 55 -6.57 -22.10 -31.86
CA GLU A 55 -5.65 -21.64 -30.80
C GLU A 55 -6.22 -20.48 -29.96
N TYR A 56 -6.93 -19.54 -30.58
CA TYR A 56 -7.66 -18.47 -29.86
C TYR A 56 -8.79 -19.00 -28.97
N PHE A 57 -9.23 -20.25 -29.18
CA PHE A 57 -10.33 -20.90 -28.47
C PHE A 57 -9.89 -22.11 -27.63
N VAL A 58 -8.58 -22.41 -27.53
CA VAL A 58 -8.06 -23.47 -26.63
C VAL A 58 -8.18 -22.98 -25.17
N PRO A 59 -8.84 -23.73 -24.27
CA PRO A 59 -8.89 -23.39 -22.85
C PRO A 59 -7.49 -23.43 -22.21
N GLU A 60 -7.22 -22.50 -21.27
CA GLU A 60 -5.94 -22.24 -20.57
C GLU A 60 -5.32 -23.40 -19.76
N GLU A 61 -5.81 -24.64 -19.87
CA GLU A 61 -5.51 -25.69 -18.88
C GLU A 61 -4.05 -26.18 -18.85
N ASP A 62 -3.20 -25.82 -19.82
CA ASP A 62 -1.80 -26.29 -19.92
C ASP A 62 -0.72 -25.17 -20.01
N LYS A 63 -1.05 -23.88 -19.84
CA LYS A 63 -0.04 -22.81 -19.90
C LYS A 63 0.61 -22.60 -18.52
N GLU A 64 1.92 -22.87 -18.43
CA GLU A 64 2.69 -22.55 -17.23
C GLU A 64 2.77 -21.03 -17.05
N GLU A 65 2.27 -20.51 -15.92
CA GLU A 65 2.32 -19.09 -15.59
C GLU A 65 3.76 -18.67 -15.23
N LEU A 66 4.33 -17.74 -15.99
CA LEU A 66 5.62 -17.16 -15.68
C LEU A 66 5.47 -16.07 -14.63
N ILE A 67 6.12 -16.24 -13.48
CA ILE A 67 6.16 -15.25 -12.40
C ILE A 67 7.56 -14.62 -12.34
N PRO A 68 7.72 -13.36 -12.79
CA PRO A 68 9.00 -12.65 -12.68
C PRO A 68 9.42 -12.44 -11.22
N LEU A 69 10.63 -12.88 -10.87
CA LEU A 69 11.21 -12.70 -9.54
C LEU A 69 12.18 -11.52 -9.50
N LYS A 70 12.71 -11.25 -8.30
CA LYS A 70 13.73 -10.22 -8.08
C LYS A 70 14.94 -10.43 -9.00
N GLU A 71 15.47 -11.66 -9.00
CA GLU A 71 16.64 -12.06 -9.76
C GLU A 71 16.24 -12.61 -11.15
N PRO A 72 17.11 -12.49 -12.16
CA PRO A 72 16.90 -13.06 -13.49
C PRO A 72 16.61 -14.57 -13.48
N GLN A 73 15.64 -15.02 -14.27
CA GLN A 73 15.33 -16.44 -14.48
C GLN A 73 15.60 -16.86 -15.93
N ARG A 74 15.91 -18.14 -16.16
CA ARG A 74 16.13 -18.67 -17.52
C ARG A 74 14.81 -19.20 -18.09
N LEU A 75 14.49 -18.81 -19.32
CA LEU A 75 13.38 -19.38 -20.08
C LEU A 75 13.83 -20.67 -20.77
N THR A 76 12.96 -21.67 -20.81
CA THR A 76 13.11 -22.80 -21.73
C THR A 76 12.66 -22.40 -23.13
N CYS A 77 13.04 -23.18 -24.15
CA CYS A 77 12.56 -22.96 -25.52
C CYS A 77 11.03 -23.08 -25.63
N GLU A 78 10.43 -23.93 -24.79
CA GLU A 78 8.98 -24.16 -24.76
C GLU A 78 8.24 -22.96 -24.13
N GLN A 79 8.75 -22.45 -23.01
CA GLN A 79 8.24 -21.22 -22.39
C GLN A 79 8.41 -20.01 -23.31
N TRP A 80 9.54 -19.92 -24.03
CA TRP A 80 9.75 -18.85 -25.01
C TRP A 80 8.67 -18.91 -26.10
N ALA A 81 8.46 -20.07 -26.71
CA ALA A 81 7.46 -20.26 -27.76
C ALA A 81 6.03 -19.91 -27.29
N GLN A 82 5.67 -20.22 -26.04
CA GLN A 82 4.35 -19.94 -25.46
C GLN A 82 4.09 -18.44 -25.17
N TYR A 83 5.14 -17.64 -25.00
CA TYR A 83 5.04 -16.24 -24.59
C TYR A 83 5.46 -15.24 -25.68
N THR A 84 5.88 -15.72 -26.85
CA THR A 84 6.18 -14.88 -28.02
C THR A 84 5.11 -14.96 -29.10
N PRO A 85 4.90 -13.88 -29.88
CA PRO A 85 3.98 -13.86 -31.01
C PRO A 85 4.24 -14.97 -32.03
N TYR A 86 3.17 -15.35 -32.72
CA TYR A 86 3.20 -16.38 -33.76
C TYR A 86 4.23 -16.05 -34.87
N GLU A 87 4.85 -17.09 -35.44
CA GLU A 87 5.95 -16.98 -36.41
C GLU A 87 7.21 -16.23 -35.94
N ASN A 88 7.32 -15.89 -34.65
CA ASN A 88 8.40 -15.05 -34.09
C ASN A 88 8.50 -13.68 -34.78
N LYS A 89 7.37 -13.15 -35.28
CA LYS A 89 7.32 -11.85 -35.94
C LYS A 89 6.94 -10.76 -34.95
N LEU A 90 7.72 -9.69 -34.94
CA LEU A 90 7.39 -8.47 -34.20
C LEU A 90 6.74 -7.50 -35.18
N GLU A 91 5.42 -7.39 -35.10
CA GLU A 91 4.63 -6.54 -35.98
C GLU A 91 4.32 -5.20 -35.32
N LEU A 92 4.09 -4.16 -36.12
CA LEU A 92 3.73 -2.81 -35.67
C LEU A 92 2.46 -2.38 -36.42
N PHE A 93 1.36 -2.23 -35.70
CA PHE A 93 0.07 -1.81 -36.26
C PHE A 93 -0.38 -0.52 -35.59
N ASP A 94 -0.57 0.53 -36.39
CA ASP A 94 -1.03 1.84 -35.91
C ASP A 94 -0.22 2.38 -34.72
N GLY A 95 1.11 2.22 -34.78
CA GLY A 95 2.03 2.65 -33.73
C GLY A 95 2.05 1.75 -32.48
N GLN A 96 1.27 0.67 -32.43
CA GLN A 96 1.27 -0.32 -31.37
C GLN A 96 2.12 -1.53 -31.77
N ALA A 97 3.05 -1.92 -30.90
CA ALA A 97 3.81 -3.15 -31.08
C ALA A 97 2.95 -4.36 -30.76
N LEU A 98 3.03 -5.39 -31.61
CA LEU A 98 2.26 -6.63 -31.57
C LEU A 98 0.77 -6.43 -31.89
N ALA A 99 0.11 -7.47 -32.38
CA ALA A 99 -1.22 -7.36 -32.97
C ALA A 99 -2.32 -7.14 -31.92
N ASP A 100 -2.16 -7.70 -30.72
CA ASP A 100 -3.13 -7.55 -29.64
C ASP A 100 -2.50 -7.28 -28.24
N LEU A 101 -3.36 -7.03 -27.25
CA LEU A 101 -2.93 -6.76 -25.86
C LEU A 101 -2.31 -7.99 -25.21
N ARG A 102 -2.81 -9.20 -25.50
CA ARG A 102 -2.36 -10.44 -24.88
C ARG A 102 -0.96 -10.80 -25.33
N GLU A 103 -0.63 -10.57 -26.60
CA GLU A 103 0.74 -10.74 -27.11
C GLU A 103 1.72 -9.82 -26.40
N ARG A 104 1.33 -8.56 -26.13
CA ARG A 104 2.13 -7.60 -25.36
C ARG A 104 2.32 -8.02 -23.91
N GLU A 105 1.25 -8.47 -23.26
CA GLU A 105 1.28 -8.96 -21.89
C GLU A 105 2.17 -10.21 -21.76
N ASN A 106 2.04 -11.18 -22.67
CA ASN A 106 2.88 -12.36 -22.68
C ASN A 106 4.36 -12.01 -22.90
N MET A 107 4.65 -11.20 -23.92
CA MET A 107 6.02 -10.83 -24.25
C MET A 107 6.67 -10.04 -23.10
N ILE A 108 5.97 -9.07 -22.50
CA ILE A 108 6.54 -8.29 -21.40
C ILE A 108 6.80 -9.16 -20.16
N ILE A 109 5.92 -10.12 -19.86
CA ILE A 109 6.11 -11.06 -18.75
C ILE A 109 7.35 -11.94 -18.99
N ALA A 110 7.51 -12.51 -20.18
CA ALA A 110 8.69 -13.32 -20.49
C ALA A 110 9.99 -12.52 -20.41
N LEU A 111 10.00 -11.28 -20.91
CA LEU A 111 11.16 -10.41 -20.81
C LEU A 111 11.49 -10.04 -19.36
N LEU A 112 10.49 -9.66 -18.56
CA LEU A 112 10.66 -9.36 -17.13
C LEU A 112 11.16 -10.57 -16.34
N TYR A 113 10.60 -11.75 -16.62
CA TYR A 113 11.06 -13.02 -16.06
C TYR A 113 12.55 -13.25 -16.36
N ASN A 114 12.97 -12.95 -17.60
CA ASN A 114 14.35 -13.19 -18.01
C ASN A 114 15.37 -12.20 -17.44
N ILE A 115 14.99 -10.93 -17.25
CA ILE A 115 15.91 -9.89 -16.74
C ILE A 115 15.83 -9.68 -15.22
N GLY A 116 14.74 -10.11 -14.59
CA GLY A 116 14.45 -9.88 -13.17
C GLY A 116 13.91 -8.47 -12.87
N LEU A 117 13.06 -8.37 -11.84
CA LEU A 117 12.42 -7.13 -11.43
C LEU A 117 13.41 -6.07 -10.93
N GLU A 118 14.52 -6.47 -10.29
CA GLU A 118 15.51 -5.51 -9.81
C GLU A 118 16.18 -4.77 -10.97
N HIS A 119 16.54 -5.49 -12.03
CA HIS A 119 17.15 -4.89 -13.21
C HIS A 119 16.15 -4.01 -13.98
N PHE A 120 14.91 -4.47 -14.14
CA PHE A 120 13.83 -3.68 -14.73
C PHE A 120 13.67 -2.34 -14.01
N ILE A 121 13.55 -2.34 -12.68
CA ILE A 121 13.45 -1.12 -11.89
C ILE A 121 14.70 -0.26 -12.11
N LYS A 122 15.91 -0.85 -12.10
CA LYS A 122 17.15 -0.10 -12.29
C LYS A 122 17.18 0.71 -13.58
N ILE A 123 16.74 0.13 -14.70
CA ILE A 123 16.79 0.76 -16.04
C ILE A 123 15.68 1.78 -16.29
N LEU A 124 14.60 1.78 -15.49
CA LEU A 124 13.52 2.75 -15.67
C LEU A 124 14.01 4.19 -15.42
N PRO A 125 13.56 5.17 -16.24
CA PRO A 125 13.70 6.59 -15.94
C PRO A 125 13.09 6.94 -14.58
N GLN A 126 13.59 8.01 -13.95
CA GLN A 126 13.13 8.39 -12.61
C GLN A 126 11.64 8.74 -12.57
N GLU A 127 11.12 9.42 -13.60
CA GLU A 127 9.69 9.73 -13.72
C GLU A 127 8.85 8.45 -13.80
N SER A 128 9.27 7.47 -14.59
CA SER A 128 8.59 6.17 -14.71
C SER A 128 8.63 5.37 -13.41
N LYS A 129 9.71 5.46 -12.63
CA LYS A 129 9.78 4.83 -11.29
C LYS A 129 8.74 5.40 -10.34
N THR A 130 8.56 6.73 -10.35
CA THR A 130 7.55 7.40 -9.53
C THR A 130 6.14 6.93 -9.90
N ILE A 131 5.81 6.93 -11.19
CA ILE A 131 4.50 6.47 -11.67
C ILE A 131 4.27 4.99 -11.33
N LEU A 132 5.24 4.11 -11.59
CA LEU A 132 5.13 2.69 -11.26
C LEU A 132 4.90 2.48 -9.76
N TYR A 133 5.61 3.24 -8.93
CA TYR A 133 5.45 3.17 -7.49
C TYR A 133 4.04 3.57 -7.05
N GLU A 134 3.50 4.68 -7.56
CA GLU A 134 2.13 5.15 -7.29
C GLU A 134 1.08 4.11 -7.71
N LEU A 135 1.17 3.56 -8.92
CA LEU A 135 0.25 2.53 -9.42
C LEU A 135 0.27 1.27 -8.55
N LEU A 136 1.45 0.84 -8.10
CA LEU A 136 1.57 -0.30 -7.18
C LEU A 136 0.92 -0.01 -5.82
N GLN A 137 0.86 1.25 -5.39
CA GLN A 137 0.16 1.64 -4.16
C GLN A 137 -1.35 1.57 -4.29
N GLU A 138 -1.88 2.05 -5.41
CA GLU A 138 -3.30 2.05 -5.69
C GLU A 138 -3.85 0.61 -5.74
N GLN A 139 -3.12 -0.31 -6.37
CA GLN A 139 -3.51 -1.72 -6.48
C GLN A 139 -3.35 -2.53 -5.18
N SER A 140 -2.44 -2.11 -4.30
CA SER A 140 -2.19 -2.80 -3.02
C SER A 140 -3.18 -2.44 -1.91
N GLY A 141 -4.21 -1.62 -2.19
CA GLY A 141 -5.12 -1.13 -1.17
C GLY A 141 -4.39 -0.28 -0.13
N GLY A 142 -3.85 0.88 -0.54
CA GLY A 142 -3.42 1.94 0.38
C GLY A 142 -2.29 1.56 1.34
N ARG A 143 -1.27 0.83 0.88
CA ARG A 143 -0.22 0.29 1.76
C ARG A 143 1.10 1.09 1.84
N TYR A 144 1.21 2.24 1.19
CA TYR A 144 2.22 3.27 1.52
C TYR A 144 1.45 4.57 1.84
N ASP A 145 1.37 5.05 3.09
CA ASP A 145 2.49 5.65 3.81
C ASP A 145 2.37 5.43 5.35
N LEU A 146 1.91 4.23 5.69
CA LEU A 146 2.32 3.41 6.82
C LEU A 146 3.08 4.05 8.01
N VAL A 147 4.39 4.08 7.78
CA VAL A 147 5.50 4.47 8.67
C VAL A 147 5.83 5.96 8.49
N ASN A 148 5.61 6.48 7.29
CA ASN A 148 5.82 7.90 6.98
C ASN A 148 4.84 8.80 7.73
N ILE A 149 3.61 8.37 7.99
CA ILE A 149 2.66 9.17 8.79
C ILE A 149 3.18 9.44 10.20
N VAL A 150 3.82 8.47 10.85
CA VAL A 150 4.34 8.62 12.22
C VAL A 150 5.45 9.67 12.21
N SER A 151 6.41 9.55 11.29
CA SER A 151 7.49 10.53 11.15
C SER A 151 6.99 11.91 10.67
N ALA A 152 6.00 11.96 9.79
CA ALA A 152 5.40 13.21 9.31
C ALA A 152 4.61 13.91 10.42
N THR A 153 3.84 13.16 11.20
CA THR A 153 3.13 13.66 12.39
C THR A 153 4.13 14.20 13.41
N MET A 154 5.22 13.48 13.66
CA MET A 154 6.28 13.93 14.57
C MET A 154 6.91 15.24 14.09
N LYS A 155 7.21 15.36 12.79
CA LYS A 155 7.70 16.61 12.19
C LYS A 155 6.69 17.76 12.36
N LYS A 156 5.39 17.50 12.23
CA LYS A 156 4.32 18.49 12.44
C LYS A 156 4.20 18.89 13.90
N MET A 157 4.22 17.95 14.83
CA MET A 157 4.22 18.20 16.27
C MET A 157 5.42 19.07 16.71
N ILE A 158 6.63 18.74 16.24
CA ILE A 158 7.84 19.53 16.54
C ILE A 158 7.69 20.97 16.03
N LYS A 159 7.20 21.14 14.79
CA LYS A 159 6.94 22.47 14.21
C LYS A 159 5.83 23.21 14.93
N TYR A 160 4.82 22.50 15.43
CA TYR A 160 3.70 23.11 16.15
C TYR A 160 4.15 23.64 17.50
N PHE A 161 4.93 22.87 18.27
CA PHE A 161 5.44 23.31 19.57
C PHE A 161 6.55 24.37 19.47
N ASP A 162 7.30 24.41 18.36
CA ASP A 162 8.20 25.50 17.95
C ASP A 162 9.07 26.06 19.08
N GLY A 163 10.11 25.31 19.47
CA GLY A 163 11.05 25.71 20.51
C GLY A 163 10.60 25.36 21.94
N ASP A 164 9.39 24.85 22.14
CA ASP A 164 8.99 24.21 23.41
C ASP A 164 9.60 22.80 23.53
N VAL A 165 10.91 22.78 23.76
CA VAL A 165 11.73 21.56 23.82
C VAL A 165 11.25 20.61 24.92
N LYS A 166 10.67 21.12 26.01
CA LYS A 166 10.14 20.28 27.08
C LYS A 166 8.96 19.43 26.57
N ARG A 167 7.94 20.06 25.98
CA ARG A 167 6.76 19.35 25.46
C ARG A 167 7.10 18.41 24.30
N ILE A 168 8.01 18.84 23.43
CA ILE A 168 8.51 17.99 22.34
C ILE A 168 9.16 16.71 22.90
N ASN A 169 10.06 16.84 23.89
CA ASN A 169 10.71 15.66 24.48
C ASN A 169 9.75 14.79 25.28
N HIS A 170 8.77 15.38 25.95
CA HIS A 170 7.70 14.64 26.61
C HIS A 170 6.99 13.72 25.61
N ALA A 171 6.44 14.28 24.53
CA ALA A 171 5.74 13.51 23.49
C ALA A 171 6.63 12.43 22.83
N LEU A 172 7.92 12.71 22.59
CA LEU A 172 8.87 11.72 22.05
C LEU A 172 9.06 10.52 22.99
N LYS A 173 9.15 10.76 24.30
CA LYS A 173 9.28 9.68 25.29
C LYS A 173 7.99 8.88 25.40
N VAL A 174 6.83 9.54 25.43
CA VAL A 174 5.52 8.86 25.45
C VAL A 174 5.35 7.99 24.21
N HIS A 175 5.67 8.50 23.02
CA HIS A 175 5.68 7.71 21.78
C HIS A 175 6.59 6.47 21.88
N GLY A 176 7.81 6.63 22.38
CA GLY A 176 8.76 5.53 22.55
C GLY A 176 8.24 4.41 23.47
N PHE A 177 7.62 4.77 24.60
CA PHE A 177 7.00 3.81 25.50
C PHE A 177 5.75 3.17 24.88
N ALA A 178 4.82 3.97 24.34
CA ALA A 178 3.58 3.49 23.75
C ALA A 178 3.84 2.48 22.61
N LYS A 179 4.79 2.80 21.72
CA LYS A 179 5.22 1.89 20.65
C LYS A 179 5.76 0.57 21.19
N SER A 180 6.63 0.64 22.19
CA SER A 180 7.29 -0.54 22.75
C SER A 180 6.28 -1.44 23.48
N ILE A 181 5.40 -0.85 24.28
CA ILE A 181 4.32 -1.57 24.97
C ILE A 181 3.38 -2.19 23.94
N GLY A 182 2.88 -1.43 22.96
CA GLY A 182 1.96 -1.96 21.94
C GLY A 182 2.52 -3.13 21.15
N LYS A 183 3.81 -3.07 20.76
CA LYS A 183 4.46 -4.19 20.08
C LYS A 183 4.59 -5.43 20.96
N LEU A 184 4.97 -5.27 22.22
CA LEU A 184 5.15 -6.39 23.14
C LEU A 184 3.81 -7.00 23.61
N GLU A 185 2.75 -6.20 23.64
CA GLU A 185 1.36 -6.66 23.83
C GLU A 185 0.75 -7.26 22.55
N ASN A 186 1.48 -7.27 21.42
CA ASN A 186 1.06 -7.81 20.14
C ASN A 186 -0.27 -7.22 19.62
N ILE A 187 -0.48 -5.91 19.80
CA ILE A 187 -1.68 -5.26 19.24
C ILE A 187 -1.59 -5.22 17.70
N PRO A 188 -2.72 -5.27 16.98
CA PRO A 188 -2.76 -5.19 15.52
C PRO A 188 -2.03 -3.94 14.97
N GLU A 189 -1.38 -4.06 13.81
CA GLU A 189 -0.53 -2.99 13.25
C GLU A 189 -1.29 -1.69 12.92
N ASP A 190 -2.53 -1.81 12.44
CA ASP A 190 -3.44 -0.69 12.23
C ASP A 190 -3.73 0.06 13.54
N LYS A 191 -3.99 -0.68 14.62
CA LYS A 191 -4.20 -0.13 15.96
C LYS A 191 -2.91 0.45 16.56
N LEU A 192 -1.77 -0.20 16.35
CA LEU A 192 -0.46 0.30 16.77
C LEU A 192 -0.16 1.66 16.16
N ARG A 193 -0.54 1.87 14.89
CA ARG A 193 -0.34 3.17 14.22
C ARG A 193 -1.24 4.27 14.78
N ILE A 194 -2.49 3.97 15.09
CA ILE A 194 -3.40 4.88 15.79
C ILE A 194 -2.79 5.28 17.13
N LEU A 195 -2.30 4.31 17.89
CA LEU A 195 -1.61 4.53 19.16
C LEU A 195 -0.35 5.41 19.00
N GLU A 196 0.51 5.12 18.02
CA GLU A 196 1.72 5.91 17.79
C GLU A 196 1.39 7.36 17.44
N VAL A 197 0.41 7.61 16.55
CA VAL A 197 -0.02 8.97 16.18
C VAL A 197 -0.70 9.67 17.37
N GLY A 198 -1.58 8.97 18.10
CA GLY A 198 -2.22 9.47 19.31
C GLY A 198 -1.21 9.85 20.39
N ALA A 199 -0.18 9.03 20.62
CA ALA A 199 0.89 9.31 21.57
C ALA A 199 1.73 10.52 21.18
N ILE A 200 2.00 10.74 19.90
CA ILE A 200 2.72 11.94 19.43
C ILE A 200 1.90 13.21 19.66
N LEU A 201 0.58 13.14 19.52
CA LEU A 201 -0.31 14.30 19.52
C LEU A 201 -1.16 14.47 20.79
N HIS A 202 -1.04 13.59 21.80
CA HIS A 202 -1.93 13.61 22.98
C HIS A 202 -2.02 14.99 23.66
N ASP A 203 -0.87 15.65 23.80
CA ASP A 203 -0.73 16.97 24.42
C ASP A 203 -0.84 18.16 23.43
N ILE A 204 -1.22 17.92 22.17
CA ILE A 204 -1.20 18.97 21.13
C ILE A 204 -2.13 20.15 21.46
N GLY A 205 -3.15 19.91 22.30
CA GLY A 205 -4.11 20.91 22.75
C GLY A 205 -3.55 21.96 23.72
N ILE A 206 -2.33 21.78 24.27
CA ILE A 206 -1.80 22.68 25.30
C ILE A 206 -1.68 24.12 24.80
N LYS A 207 -1.12 24.35 23.60
CA LYS A 207 -0.92 25.72 23.08
C LYS A 207 -2.23 26.48 22.93
N GLU A 208 -3.26 25.83 22.39
CA GLU A 208 -4.59 26.43 22.26
C GLU A 208 -5.28 26.62 23.61
N SER A 209 -5.06 25.70 24.56
CA SER A 209 -5.57 25.82 25.92
C SER A 209 -4.98 27.04 26.65
N GLU A 210 -3.68 27.25 26.53
CA GLU A 210 -2.98 28.42 27.06
C GLU A 210 -3.47 29.71 26.38
N ARG A 211 -3.64 29.69 25.06
CA ARG A 211 -4.10 30.86 24.29
C ARG A 211 -5.53 31.28 24.63
N LYS A 212 -6.45 30.32 24.80
CA LYS A 212 -7.89 30.58 24.98
C LYS A 212 -8.31 30.71 26.44
N TYR A 213 -7.67 29.97 27.33
CA TYR A 213 -8.09 29.84 28.74
C TYR A 213 -7.02 30.25 29.74
N SER A 214 -5.83 30.65 29.29
CA SER A 214 -4.68 30.94 30.17
C SER A 214 -4.37 29.76 31.10
N SER A 215 -4.58 28.52 30.63
CA SER A 215 -4.45 27.30 31.42
C SER A 215 -4.04 26.13 30.55
N SER A 216 -3.17 25.27 31.08
CA SER A 216 -2.80 23.98 30.50
C SER A 216 -3.54 22.81 31.18
N ALA A 217 -4.64 23.06 31.89
CA ALA A 217 -5.37 22.00 32.59
C ALA A 217 -5.95 20.97 31.59
N GLY A 218 -5.91 19.69 31.97
CA GLY A 218 -6.29 18.58 31.09
C GLY A 218 -7.67 18.72 30.44
N LYS A 219 -8.66 19.26 31.17
CA LYS A 219 -10.00 19.54 30.64
C LYS A 219 -9.97 20.43 29.38
N TYR A 220 -9.09 21.43 29.33
CA TYR A 220 -8.99 22.31 28.16
C TYR A 220 -8.21 21.65 27.04
N GLN A 221 -7.18 20.88 27.37
CA GLN A 221 -6.44 20.11 26.37
C GLN A 221 -7.33 19.09 25.65
N GLU A 222 -8.20 18.40 26.39
CA GLU A 222 -9.17 17.45 25.83
C GLU A 222 -10.18 18.13 24.88
N ILE A 223 -10.49 19.40 25.09
CA ILE A 223 -11.38 20.19 24.21
C ILE A 223 -10.62 20.66 22.97
N GLU A 224 -9.40 21.16 23.15
CA GLU A 224 -8.64 21.86 22.10
C GLU A 224 -7.73 20.95 21.29
N GLY A 225 -7.36 19.79 21.81
CA GLY A 225 -6.50 18.81 21.16
C GLY A 225 -7.12 18.19 19.91
N PRO A 226 -8.36 17.67 19.94
CA PRO A 226 -8.97 17.01 18.78
C PRO A 226 -9.07 17.91 17.53
N PRO A 227 -9.50 19.19 17.60
CA PRO A 227 -9.49 20.09 16.45
C PRO A 227 -8.10 20.28 15.85
N VAL A 228 -7.09 20.54 16.70
CA VAL A 228 -5.70 20.76 16.23
C VAL A 228 -5.12 19.48 15.61
N ALA A 229 -5.39 18.32 16.22
CA ALA A 229 -4.97 17.05 15.67
C ALA A 229 -5.62 16.77 14.31
N ARG A 230 -6.92 17.07 14.15
CA ARG A 230 -7.61 16.90 12.88
C ARG A 230 -7.01 17.78 11.79
N ASP A 231 -6.72 19.05 12.08
CA ASP A 231 -6.08 19.96 11.13
C ASP A 231 -4.70 19.46 10.69
N ILE A 232 -3.89 18.94 11.62
CA ILE A 232 -2.58 18.33 11.31
C ILE A 232 -2.75 17.08 10.44
N LEU A 233 -3.76 16.25 10.73
CA LEU A 233 -3.92 14.94 10.08
C LEU A 233 -4.61 15.00 8.70
N GLN A 234 -5.38 16.06 8.43
CA GLN A 234 -6.04 16.28 7.14
C GLN A 234 -5.07 16.29 5.95
N GLU A 235 -3.81 16.70 6.17
CA GLU A 235 -2.78 16.75 5.13
C GLU A 235 -2.36 15.36 4.60
N PHE A 236 -2.75 14.28 5.28
CA PHE A 236 -2.25 12.93 5.01
C PHE A 236 -3.27 11.99 4.35
N SER A 237 -4.42 12.50 3.89
CA SER A 237 -5.45 11.71 3.19
C SER A 237 -5.83 10.41 3.91
N LEU A 238 -5.96 10.47 5.24
CA LEU A 238 -6.31 9.31 6.08
C LEU A 238 -7.82 9.05 6.02
N ASN A 239 -8.22 7.80 6.30
CA ASN A 239 -9.64 7.50 6.47
C ASN A 239 -10.19 8.18 7.74
N GLU A 240 -11.50 8.47 7.74
CA GLU A 240 -12.15 9.21 8.81
C GLU A 240 -12.12 8.44 10.15
N GLU A 241 -12.25 7.11 10.10
CA GLU A 241 -12.21 6.24 11.29
C GLU A 241 -10.87 6.34 12.04
N PHE A 242 -9.74 6.38 11.32
CA PHE A 242 -8.42 6.54 11.92
C PHE A 242 -8.31 7.90 12.61
N THR A 243 -8.69 8.98 11.92
CA THR A 243 -8.63 10.33 12.50
C THR A 243 -9.55 10.46 13.69
N ASP A 244 -10.76 9.90 13.63
CA ASP A 244 -11.71 9.92 14.73
C ASP A 244 -11.21 9.15 15.94
N ARG A 245 -10.58 7.97 15.74
CA ARG A 245 -9.97 7.23 16.84
C ARG A 245 -8.80 7.99 17.48
N VAL A 246 -7.92 8.59 16.67
CA VAL A 246 -6.83 9.43 17.20
C VAL A 246 -7.39 10.63 17.98
N CYS A 247 -8.37 11.33 17.43
CA CYS A 247 -9.07 12.42 18.11
C CYS A 247 -9.74 11.95 19.40
N HIS A 248 -10.29 10.73 19.43
CA HIS A 248 -10.86 10.14 20.64
C HIS A 248 -9.80 9.93 21.71
N LEU A 249 -8.63 9.37 21.38
CA LEU A 249 -7.52 9.20 22.32
C LEU A 249 -7.10 10.56 22.90
N ILE A 250 -6.84 11.55 22.03
CA ILE A 250 -6.42 12.89 22.42
C ILE A 250 -7.49 13.61 23.26
N GLY A 251 -8.76 13.51 22.87
CA GLY A 251 -9.86 14.21 23.52
C GLY A 251 -10.29 13.61 24.87
N ASN A 252 -9.67 12.51 25.30
CA ASN A 252 -10.06 11.82 26.53
C ASN A 252 -8.87 11.38 27.39
N HIS A 253 -7.62 11.67 27.01
CA HIS A 253 -6.43 11.09 27.66
C HIS A 253 -6.26 11.44 29.15
N HIS A 254 -6.93 12.46 29.67
CA HIS A 254 -6.98 12.77 31.11
C HIS A 254 -8.24 12.24 31.82
N THR A 255 -9.18 11.65 31.07
CA THR A 255 -10.41 11.04 31.57
C THR A 255 -10.28 9.51 31.57
N TYR A 256 -9.49 8.98 32.50
CA TYR A 256 -9.13 7.54 32.56
C TYR A 256 -10.32 6.57 32.67
N SER A 257 -11.49 7.04 33.12
CA SER A 257 -12.71 6.21 33.15
C SER A 257 -13.30 5.92 31.76
N LYS A 258 -12.82 6.61 30.72
CA LYS A 258 -13.23 6.41 29.32
C LYS A 258 -12.32 5.47 28.53
N ILE A 259 -11.31 4.87 29.17
CA ILE A 259 -10.49 3.85 28.52
C ILE A 259 -11.42 2.72 28.05
N ASP A 260 -11.48 2.54 26.74
CA ASP A 260 -12.43 1.66 26.06
C ASP A 260 -11.76 0.52 25.29
N ASP A 261 -10.47 0.64 24.99
CA ASP A 261 -9.69 -0.34 24.24
C ASP A 261 -8.19 -0.26 24.63
N VAL A 262 -7.40 -1.23 24.15
CA VAL A 262 -5.99 -1.45 24.53
C VAL A 262 -5.05 -0.33 24.09
N ASP A 263 -5.31 0.32 22.94
CA ASP A 263 -4.54 1.48 22.50
C ASP A 263 -4.66 2.64 23.50
N PHE A 264 -5.87 2.93 23.97
CA PHE A 264 -6.08 3.97 24.96
C PHE A 264 -5.43 3.60 26.31
N GLN A 265 -5.58 2.34 26.74
CA GLN A 265 -4.91 1.85 27.93
C GLN A 265 -3.38 2.03 27.85
N ILE A 266 -2.77 1.70 26.72
CA ILE A 266 -1.32 1.85 26.51
C ILE A 266 -0.90 3.32 26.48
N LEU A 267 -1.69 4.20 25.85
CA LEU A 267 -1.39 5.63 25.83
C LEU A 267 -1.30 6.20 27.25
N VAL A 268 -2.28 5.89 28.09
CA VAL A 268 -2.32 6.34 29.50
C VAL A 268 -1.13 5.79 30.29
N GLU A 269 -0.81 4.51 30.12
CA GLU A 269 0.35 3.91 30.80
C GLU A 269 1.68 4.52 30.35
N ALA A 270 1.85 4.74 29.05
CA ALA A 270 3.05 5.36 28.49
C ALA A 270 3.24 6.80 28.98
N ASP A 271 2.16 7.58 29.06
CA ASP A 271 2.18 8.93 29.62
C ASP A 271 2.58 8.93 31.11
N PHE A 272 1.96 8.05 31.92
CA PHE A 272 2.35 7.91 33.33
C PHE A 272 3.81 7.52 33.53
N LEU A 273 4.37 6.62 32.70
CA LEU A 273 5.79 6.27 32.78
C LEU A 273 6.70 7.50 32.60
N VAL A 274 6.33 8.43 31.72
CA VAL A 274 7.10 9.67 31.53
C VAL A 274 6.86 10.65 32.68
N ASN A 275 5.60 10.88 33.06
CA ASN A 275 5.22 11.82 34.11
C ASN A 275 5.82 11.46 35.47
N ILE A 276 5.91 10.18 35.82
CA ILE A 276 6.56 9.75 37.07
C ILE A 276 7.98 10.31 37.19
N PHE A 277 8.76 10.28 36.10
CA PHE A 277 10.10 10.83 36.08
C PHE A 277 10.10 12.37 36.02
N GLU A 278 9.32 12.96 35.12
CA GLU A 278 9.34 14.42 34.90
C GLU A 278 8.81 15.22 36.08
N ASP A 279 7.80 14.69 36.79
CA ASP A 279 7.20 15.33 37.97
C ASP A 279 7.86 14.91 39.29
N SER A 280 8.90 14.06 39.24
CA SER A 280 9.62 13.58 40.43
C SER A 280 8.70 12.97 41.49
N MET A 281 7.78 12.09 41.06
CA MET A 281 6.74 11.52 41.93
C MET A 281 7.31 10.65 43.05
N THR A 282 6.63 10.64 44.21
CA THR A 282 7.01 9.81 45.37
C THR A 282 6.60 8.35 45.19
N GLN A 283 7.19 7.44 45.98
CA GLN A 283 6.82 6.02 45.95
C GLN A 283 5.35 5.76 46.25
N GLU A 284 4.75 6.53 47.17
CA GLU A 284 3.32 6.41 47.47
C GLU A 284 2.45 6.79 46.26
N GLN A 285 2.83 7.84 45.53
CA GLN A 285 2.14 8.25 44.31
C GLN A 285 2.28 7.19 43.22
N ILE A 286 3.49 6.64 43.03
CA ILE A 286 3.78 5.59 42.04
C ILE A 286 2.93 4.34 42.31
N GLU A 287 2.88 3.87 43.56
CA GLU A 287 2.07 2.70 43.91
C GLU A 287 0.57 2.97 43.73
N SER A 288 0.10 4.19 44.02
CA SER A 288 -1.29 4.58 43.74
C SER A 288 -1.61 4.56 42.25
N ILE A 289 -0.71 5.10 41.41
CA ILE A 289 -0.84 5.12 39.95
C ILE A 289 -0.84 3.70 39.39
N LYS A 290 0.09 2.86 39.84
CA LYS A 290 0.19 1.44 39.46
C LYS A 290 -1.14 0.72 39.66
N GLN A 291 -1.71 0.81 40.85
CA GLN A 291 -2.94 0.10 41.20
C GLN A 291 -4.15 0.61 40.41
N LYS A 292 -4.23 1.94 40.21
CA LYS A 292 -5.39 2.57 39.55
C LYS A 292 -5.35 2.38 38.04
N TYR A 293 -4.21 2.63 37.41
CA TYR A 293 -4.16 2.91 35.97
C TYR A 293 -3.38 1.89 35.15
N PHE A 294 -2.44 1.13 35.71
CA PHE A 294 -1.69 0.13 34.92
C PHE A 294 -2.44 -1.20 34.84
N LYS A 295 -2.60 -1.72 33.61
CA LYS A 295 -3.31 -2.96 33.28
C LYS A 295 -2.53 -3.87 32.34
N THR A 296 -1.75 -3.34 31.40
CA THR A 296 -0.97 -4.19 30.47
C THR A 296 0.18 -4.89 31.20
N ASN A 297 0.53 -6.10 30.76
CA ASN A 297 1.62 -6.86 31.37
C ASN A 297 2.96 -6.13 31.14
N THR A 298 3.16 -5.58 29.96
CA THR A 298 4.38 -4.87 29.57
C THR A 298 4.47 -3.52 30.30
N GLY A 299 3.40 -2.74 30.38
CA GLY A 299 3.38 -1.49 31.14
C GLY A 299 3.70 -1.72 32.62
N LEU A 300 3.10 -2.74 33.23
CA LEU A 300 3.44 -3.15 34.61
C LEU A 300 4.90 -3.58 34.74
N CYS A 301 5.43 -4.34 33.77
CA CYS A 301 6.83 -4.75 33.76
C CYS A 301 7.76 -3.53 33.73
N PHE A 302 7.51 -2.57 32.84
CA PHE A 302 8.29 -1.34 32.71
C PHE A 302 8.23 -0.50 33.99
N LEU A 303 7.02 -0.25 34.51
CA LEU A 303 6.80 0.52 35.72
C LEU A 303 7.56 -0.08 36.91
N ASN A 304 7.43 -1.39 37.12
CA ASN A 304 8.11 -2.08 38.22
C ASN A 304 9.62 -1.99 38.08
N SER A 305 10.15 -2.25 36.88
CA SER A 305 11.59 -2.22 36.65
C SER A 305 12.22 -0.83 36.81
N MET A 306 11.49 0.22 36.45
CA MET A 306 11.98 1.59 36.51
C MET A 306 11.85 2.19 37.92
N TYR A 307 10.75 1.88 38.62
CA TYR A 307 10.35 2.65 39.79
C TYR A 307 10.06 1.84 41.05
N CYS A 308 9.74 0.55 40.98
CA CYS A 308 9.42 -0.26 42.17
C CYS A 308 10.60 -1.18 42.52
N LYS A 309 11.53 -0.70 43.34
CA LYS A 309 12.63 -1.49 43.92
C LYS A 309 12.41 -1.77 45.40
#